data_AF-A0A6J5IX02-F1
#
_entry.id   AF-A0A6J5IX02-F1
#
_cell.length_a   1.000
_cell.length_b   1.000
_cell.length_c   1.000
_cell.angle_alpha   90.00
_cell.angle_beta   90.00
_cell.angle_gamma   90.00
#
_symmetry.space_group_name_H-M   'P 1'
#
loop_
_entity.id
_entity.type
_entity.pdbx_description
1 polymer ?
#
loop_
_entity_poly.entity_id
_entity_poly.type
_entity_poly.pdbx_seq_one_letter_code
_entity_poly.pdbx_strand_id
1 'polypeptide(L)'
;MHVVVFRDRCERVIRIVFDDAGATAVAYRDDDAIGALDIDDDGDGEGRSPSLTRLYVEPAYRRSGIAHTLLACASREFGRPIRIDAGAREWPDTPAWSTLCRCLEYEGVVVVRQAARR
;
A
#
# COMPACT_ATOMS: atom_id res chain seq x y z
N MET A 1 0.95 -13.55 10.91
CA MET A 1 1.24 -12.21 11.42
C MET A 1 2.71 -11.99 11.17
N HIS A 2 3.03 -11.06 10.28
CA HIS A 2 4.41 -10.76 9.88
C HIS A 2 4.75 -9.32 10.24
N VAL A 3 5.99 -9.08 10.69
CA VAL A 3 6.45 -7.77 11.15
C VAL A 3 7.63 -7.32 10.30
N VAL A 4 7.53 -6.11 9.75
CA VAL A 4 8.62 -5.44 9.03
C VAL A 4 9.05 -4.24 9.82
N VAL A 5 10.36 -4.11 10.04
CA VAL A 5 10.95 -2.94 10.71
C VAL A 5 11.91 -2.26 9.74
N PHE A 6 11.75 -0.95 9.57
CA PHE A 6 12.67 -0.16 8.75
C PHE A 6 12.94 1.20 9.38
N ARG A 7 14.02 1.85 8.94
CA ARG A 7 14.28 3.26 9.27
C ARG A 7 13.82 4.14 8.11
N ASP A 8 13.01 5.14 8.43
CA ASP A 8 12.57 6.12 7.44
C ASP A 8 13.70 7.11 7.07
N ARG A 9 13.44 8.02 6.13
CA ARG A 9 14.42 9.04 5.72
C ARG A 9 14.84 10.03 6.81
N CYS A 10 14.10 10.08 7.91
CA CYS A 10 14.39 10.90 9.07
C CYS A 10 14.97 10.04 10.22
N GLU A 11 15.46 8.83 9.91
CA GLU A 11 16.03 7.86 10.85
C GLU A 11 15.04 7.35 11.92
N ARG A 12 13.73 7.56 11.73
CA ARG A 12 12.70 7.06 12.63
C ARG A 12 12.52 5.56 12.40
N VAL A 13 12.45 4.79 13.47
CA VAL A 13 12.13 3.36 13.39
C VAL A 13 10.63 3.20 13.21
N ILE A 14 10.24 2.59 12.10
CA ILE A 14 8.83 2.29 11.77
C ILE A 14 8.64 0.78 11.79
N ARG A 15 7.62 0.33 12.50
CA ARG A 15 7.21 -1.08 12.61
C ARG A 15 5.89 -1.27 11.87
N ILE A 16 5.88 -2.07 10.82
CA ILE A 16 4.66 -2.46 10.10
C ILE A 16 4.27 -3.86 10.55
N VAL A 17 3.00 -4.01 10.92
CA VAL A 17 2.40 -5.28 11.32
C VAL A 17 1.37 -5.68 10.28
N PHE A 18 1.56 -6.83 9.65
CA PHE A 18 0.62 -7.46 8.74
C PHE A 18 -0.20 -8.53 9.47
N ASP A 19 -1.46 -8.70 9.07
CA ASP A 19 -2.25 -9.87 9.46
C ASP A 19 -1.69 -11.17 8.85
N ASP A 20 -2.36 -12.30 9.09
CA ASP A 20 -1.95 -13.60 8.53
C ASP A 20 -2.16 -13.70 7.01
N ALA A 21 -3.06 -12.90 6.45
CA ALA A 21 -3.39 -12.93 5.02
C ALA A 21 -2.56 -11.94 4.19
N GLY A 22 -1.80 -11.04 4.83
CA GLY A 22 -1.19 -9.89 4.18
C GLY A 22 -2.20 -8.84 3.70
N ALA A 23 -3.49 -9.01 4.03
CA ALA A 23 -4.58 -8.21 3.51
C ALA A 23 -4.71 -6.87 4.25
N THR A 24 -4.41 -6.86 5.55
CA THR A 24 -4.36 -5.63 6.35
C THR A 24 -2.97 -5.43 6.93
N ALA A 25 -2.58 -4.16 7.02
CA ALA A 25 -1.34 -3.78 7.65
C ALA A 25 -1.44 -2.43 8.37
N VAL A 26 -0.79 -2.32 9.52
CA VAL A 26 -0.70 -1.08 10.30
C VAL A 26 0.77 -0.73 10.52
N ALA A 27 1.14 0.52 10.21
CA ALA A 27 2.45 1.09 10.48
C ALA A 27 2.42 1.84 11.81
N TYR A 28 3.37 1.53 12.68
CA TYR A 28 3.56 2.13 13.99
C TYR A 28 4.89 2.86 14.07
N ARG A 29 4.88 4.01 14.74
CA ARG A 29 6.07 4.56 15.37
C ARG A 29 5.86 4.45 16.86
N ASP A 30 6.78 3.79 17.55
CA ASP A 30 6.62 3.44 18.95
C ASP A 30 5.28 2.66 19.11
N ASP A 31 4.30 3.23 19.79
CA ASP A 31 2.95 2.67 19.97
C ASP A 31 1.85 3.40 19.17
N ASP A 32 2.20 4.47 18.47
CA ASP A 32 1.24 5.26 17.68
C ASP A 32 1.06 4.69 16.28
N ALA A 33 -0.20 4.41 15.89
CA ALA A 33 -0.54 4.03 14.53
C ALA A 33 -0.46 5.26 13.60
N ILE A 34 0.49 5.24 12.67
CA ILE A 34 0.81 6.36 11.76
C ILE A 34 0.51 6.04 10.29
N GLY A 35 0.09 4.82 9.99
CA GLY A 35 -0.29 4.43 8.64
C GLY A 35 -1.06 3.12 8.62
N ALA A 36 -1.86 2.92 7.58
CA ALA A 36 -2.67 1.72 7.40
C ALA A 36 -2.81 1.38 5.92
N LEU A 37 -2.92 0.09 5.64
CA LEU A 37 -3.18 -0.48 4.33
C LEU A 37 -4.24 -1.57 4.47
N ASP A 38 -5.25 -1.50 3.61
CA ASP A 38 -6.24 -2.56 3.44
C ASP A 38 -6.27 -2.99 1.98
N ILE A 39 -6.25 -4.30 1.76
CA ILE A 39 -6.28 -4.97 0.47
C ILE A 39 -7.51 -5.88 0.45
N ASP A 40 -8.20 -5.82 -0.67
CA ASP A 40 -9.28 -6.74 -0.99
C ASP A 40 -8.74 -7.80 -1.94
N ASP A 41 -8.59 -9.00 -1.39
CA ASP A 41 -8.32 -10.21 -2.15
C ASP A 41 -9.69 -10.82 -2.48
N ASP A 42 -10.27 -10.39 -3.61
CA ASP A 42 -11.49 -10.95 -4.22
C ASP A 42 -11.25 -12.45 -4.50
N GLY A 43 -11.34 -13.29 -3.47
CA GLY A 43 -10.77 -14.64 -3.39
C GLY A 43 -11.35 -15.72 -4.29
N ASP A 44 -11.86 -15.42 -5.48
CA ASP A 44 -12.59 -16.37 -6.33
C ASP A 44 -12.19 -16.36 -7.82
N GLY A 45 -11.01 -15.87 -8.17
CA GLY A 45 -10.53 -15.94 -9.55
C GLY A 45 -9.04 -16.25 -9.67
N GLU A 46 -8.70 -17.44 -10.18
CA GLU A 46 -7.33 -17.76 -10.62
C GLU A 46 -6.81 -16.61 -11.51
N GLY A 47 -5.81 -15.88 -11.00
CA GLY A 47 -5.10 -14.83 -11.74
C GLY A 47 -5.58 -13.39 -11.55
N ARG A 48 -6.55 -13.09 -10.67
CA ARG A 48 -6.87 -11.67 -10.36
C ARG A 48 -5.84 -11.08 -9.38
N SER A 49 -5.34 -9.89 -9.69
CA SER A 49 -4.50 -9.12 -8.74
C SER A 49 -5.37 -8.56 -7.61
N PRO A 50 -4.93 -8.66 -6.35
CA PRO A 50 -5.63 -8.11 -5.21
C PRO A 50 -5.70 -6.59 -5.33
N SER A 51 -6.78 -5.98 -4.86
CA SER A 51 -7.04 -4.54 -5.02
C SER A 51 -6.76 -3.76 -3.75
N LEU A 52 -6.10 -2.61 -3.90
CA LEU A 52 -5.96 -1.65 -2.82
C LEU A 52 -7.32 -1.04 -2.48
N THR A 53 -7.79 -1.24 -1.26
CA THR A 53 -9.02 -0.61 -0.75
C THR A 53 -8.74 0.51 0.22
N ARG A 54 -7.60 0.53 0.90
CA ARG A 54 -7.23 1.67 1.74
C ARG A 54 -5.74 1.85 1.77
N LEU A 55 -5.32 3.12 1.71
CA LEU A 55 -3.97 3.51 2.06
C LEU A 55 -4.02 4.84 2.81
N TYR A 56 -3.45 4.84 4.00
CA TYR A 56 -3.34 6.03 4.83
C TYR A 56 -1.94 6.16 5.40
N VAL A 57 -1.42 7.38 5.39
CA VAL A 57 -0.23 7.77 6.16
C VAL A 57 -0.49 9.13 6.77
N GLU A 58 -0.28 9.21 8.07
CA GLU A 58 -0.41 10.41 8.89
C GLU A 58 0.40 11.56 8.28
N PRO A 59 -0.15 12.78 8.15
CA PRO A 59 0.50 13.91 7.47
C PRO A 59 1.96 14.16 7.89
N ALA A 60 2.26 14.07 9.19
CA ALA A 60 3.60 14.28 9.76
C ALA A 60 4.65 13.23 9.32
N TYR A 61 4.19 12.11 8.74
CA TYR A 61 5.01 11.00 8.29
C TYR A 61 4.92 10.76 6.78
N ARG A 62 4.27 11.65 6.02
CA ARG A 62 4.27 11.54 4.56
C ARG A 62 5.67 11.78 4.00
N ARG A 63 5.95 11.21 2.81
CA ARG A 63 7.25 11.27 2.11
C ARG A 63 8.41 10.59 2.86
N SER A 64 8.11 9.77 3.86
CA SER A 64 9.08 8.99 4.65
C SER A 64 9.37 7.60 4.08
N GLY A 65 8.57 7.14 3.11
CA GLY A 65 8.66 5.79 2.53
C GLY A 65 7.58 4.82 3.01
N ILE A 66 6.80 5.16 4.05
CA ILE A 66 5.81 4.23 4.65
C ILE A 66 4.83 3.66 3.63
N ALA A 67 4.19 4.50 2.81
CA ALA A 67 3.22 4.05 1.81
C ALA A 67 3.84 3.11 0.76
N HIS A 68 5.09 3.39 0.38
CA HIS A 68 5.86 2.56 -0.55
C HIS A 68 6.18 1.21 0.08
N THR A 69 6.68 1.19 1.31
CA THR A 69 6.97 -0.04 2.05
C THR A 69 5.73 -0.89 2.29
N LEU A 70 4.60 -0.28 2.67
CA LEU A 70 3.33 -0.98 2.85
C LEU A 70 2.92 -1.74 1.58
N LEU A 71 2.94 -1.07 0.43
CA LEU A 71 2.55 -1.67 -0.85
C LEU A 71 3.57 -2.69 -1.36
N ALA A 72 4.87 -2.43 -1.22
CA ALA A 72 5.92 -3.36 -1.63
C ALA A 72 5.87 -4.67 -0.82
N CYS A 73 5.66 -4.58 0.49
CA CYS A 73 5.52 -5.75 1.34
C CYS A 73 4.23 -6.52 1.03
N ALA A 74 3.09 -5.83 0.86
CA ALA A 74 1.84 -6.48 0.44
C ALA A 74 1.99 -7.20 -0.90
N SER A 75 2.54 -6.53 -1.93
CA SER A 75 2.75 -7.16 -3.25
C SER A 75 3.62 -8.40 -3.16
N ARG A 76 4.66 -8.38 -2.33
CA ARG A 76 5.53 -9.53 -2.08
C ARG A 76 4.78 -10.68 -1.40
N GLU A 77 3.93 -10.38 -0.42
CA GLU A 77 3.13 -11.38 0.28
C GLU A 77 2.14 -12.09 -0.65
N PHE A 78 1.43 -11.33 -1.49
CA PHE A 78 0.52 -11.89 -2.49
C PHE A 78 1.24 -12.51 -3.71
N GLY A 79 2.56 -12.33 -3.81
CA GLY A 79 3.38 -12.79 -4.94
C GLY A 79 2.99 -12.17 -6.28
N ARG A 80 2.28 -11.02 -6.27
CA ARG A 80 1.78 -10.35 -7.47
C ARG A 80 1.59 -8.84 -7.25
N PRO A 81 1.53 -8.03 -8.32
CA PRO A 81 1.31 -6.59 -8.18
C PRO A 81 -0.08 -6.28 -7.59
N ILE A 82 -0.15 -5.27 -6.72
CA ILE A 82 -1.42 -4.76 -6.17
C ILE A 82 -2.11 -3.88 -7.20
N ARG A 83 -3.40 -4.12 -7.43
CA ARG A 83 -4.22 -3.33 -8.33
C ARG A 83 -4.70 -2.06 -7.65
N ILE A 84 -4.55 -0.92 -8.32
CA ILE A 84 -5.17 0.35 -7.93
C ILE A 84 -6.23 0.68 -8.98
N ASP A 85 -7.50 0.50 -8.64
CA ASP A 85 -8.61 0.85 -9.53
C ASP A 85 -8.93 2.34 -9.39
N ALA A 86 -8.41 3.15 -10.32
CA ALA A 86 -8.45 4.61 -10.25
C ALA A 86 -9.88 5.20 -10.28
N GLY A 87 -10.87 4.46 -10.79
CA GLY A 87 -12.27 4.89 -10.82
C GLY A 87 -13.22 4.08 -9.93
N ALA A 88 -12.71 3.15 -9.11
CA ALA A 88 -13.55 2.41 -8.17
C ALA A 88 -13.84 3.21 -6.90
N ARG A 89 -13.05 4.25 -6.62
CA ARG A 89 -13.20 5.16 -5.47
C ARG A 89 -12.44 6.46 -5.68
N GLU A 90 -12.69 7.42 -4.81
CA GLU A 90 -11.95 8.66 -4.75
C GLU A 90 -10.54 8.41 -4.17
N TRP A 91 -9.54 8.56 -5.03
CA TRP A 91 -8.14 8.59 -4.63
C TRP A 91 -7.67 10.04 -4.50
N PRO A 92 -6.63 10.32 -3.69
CA PRO A 92 -6.11 11.68 -3.55
C PRO A 92 -5.62 12.24 -4.91
N ASP A 93 -6.25 13.29 -5.41
CA ASP A 93 -5.77 14.01 -6.59
C ASP A 93 -4.63 14.96 -6.19
N THR A 94 -3.47 14.36 -5.90
CA THR A 94 -2.28 15.11 -5.46
C THR A 94 -1.03 14.64 -6.20
N PRO A 95 -0.06 15.53 -6.46
CA PRO A 95 1.19 15.14 -7.11
C PRO A 95 1.96 14.05 -6.35
N ALA A 96 1.85 14.03 -5.01
CA ALA A 96 2.48 13.02 -4.17
C ALA A 96 1.89 11.63 -4.43
N TRP A 97 0.57 11.52 -4.54
CA TRP A 97 -0.12 10.27 -4.89
C TRP A 97 0.24 9.80 -6.29
N SER A 98 0.18 10.69 -7.29
CA SER A 98 0.54 10.35 -8.67
C SER A 98 1.99 9.90 -8.80
N THR A 99 2.91 10.54 -8.06
CA THR A 99 4.33 10.16 -8.03
C THR A 99 4.52 8.79 -7.39
N LEU A 100 3.85 8.53 -6.26
CA LEU A 100 3.89 7.22 -5.59
C LEU A 100 3.42 6.10 -6.53
N CYS A 101 2.25 6.28 -7.18
CA CYS A 101 1.69 5.30 -8.10
C CYS A 101 2.65 5.02 -9.26
N ARG A 102 3.19 6.07 -9.89
CA ARG A 102 4.12 5.93 -11.03
C ARG A 102 5.41 5.21 -10.63
N CYS A 103 5.98 5.52 -9.47
CA CYS A 103 7.19 4.85 -8.99
C CYS A 103 6.92 3.36 -8.71
N LEU A 104 5.83 3.05 -8.00
CA LEU A 104 5.48 1.66 -7.69
C LEU A 104 5.08 0.86 -8.93
N GLU A 105 4.48 1.50 -9.94
CA GLU A 105 4.15 0.86 -11.20
C GLU A 105 5.42 0.55 -12.01
N TYR A 106 6.39 1.47 -12.03
CA TYR A 106 7.71 1.23 -12.64
C TYR A 106 8.47 0.08 -11.96
N GLU A 107 8.30 -0.07 -10.65
CA GLU A 107 8.89 -1.16 -9.87
C GLU A 107 8.12 -2.50 -9.98
N GLY A 108 6.97 -2.51 -10.68
CA GLY A 108 6.11 -3.68 -10.80
C GLY A 108 5.35 -4.04 -9.51
N VAL A 109 5.32 -3.16 -8.52
CA VAL A 109 4.64 -3.37 -7.23
C VAL A 109 3.13 -3.13 -7.36
N VAL A 110 2.73 -2.18 -8.19
CA VAL A 110 1.31 -1.91 -8.46
C VAL A 110 1.01 -1.89 -9.94
N VAL A 111 -0.26 -2.09 -10.28
CA VAL A 111 -0.81 -1.84 -11.61
C VAL A 111 -1.98 -0.88 -11.46
N VAL A 112 -1.90 0.28 -12.11
CA VAL A 112 -2.98 1.27 -12.06
C VAL A 112 -3.95 0.99 -13.20
N ARG A 113 -5.20 0.66 -12.86
CA ARG A 113 -6.26 0.46 -13.85
C ARG A 113 -7.21 1.64 -13.85
N GLN A 114 -7.42 2.25 -15.01
CA GLN A 114 -8.55 3.15 -15.18
C GLN A 114 -9.84 2.31 -15.13
N ALA A 115 -10.87 2.80 -14.44
CA ALA A 115 -12.17 2.17 -14.55
C ALA A 115 -12.61 2.24 -16.02
N ALA A 116 -13.11 1.12 -16.56
CA ALA A 116 -13.75 1.13 -17.86
C ALA A 116 -14.90 2.14 -17.80
N ARG A 117 -14.83 3.19 -18.63
CA ARG A 117 -15.95 4.10 -18.83
C ARG A 117 -17.12 3.24 -19.33
N ARG A 118 -18.17 3.10 -18.52
CA ARG A 118 -19.44 2.53 -18.95
C ARG A 118 -20.23 3.58 -19.72
#